data_AF-A0A7J7Q108-F1
#
_entry.id   AF-A0A7J7Q108-F1
#
_cell.length_a   1.000
_cell.length_b   1.000
_cell.length_c   1.000
_cell.angle_alpha   90.00
_cell.angle_beta   90.00
_cell.angle_gamma   90.00
#
_symmetry.space_group_name_H-M   'P 1'
#
loop_
_entity.id
_entity.type
_entity.pdbx_description
1 polymer ?
#
loop_
_entity_poly.entity_id
_entity_poly.type
_entity_poly.pdbx_seq_one_letter_code
_entity_poly.pdbx_strand_id
1 'polypeptide(L)'
;MMNLNKQSSSTSSSSSLQEGLQDSCCDHGHSSGHDHHHHHHDSHSHSHVAAADEKLTEQQAGLLVKYNAFADDYEDLAAAAVRGAALPHSHVGLWPQFSLFNHACLPNSVHYLVGHAMVVRAVEGVPAGDEVTVSYLGREEFAPAGARQAVLQERYGFVCSCARCKLEARAPQQLQQQLLDTYRQVVQELKPRFLEAVEHQDQSNLAAVQAQLLSLEHSLSASLQQHRAVLSDSAMLVLQAAVYDMYELLLFCEQLLPQGSEGEAKHAALACIGRCLAILNCVSKGAELHVYLASRLLQHAVDLRGPDSAQAEAAAQLFLEAHRMRYGSQLEQQVQLELMEANKQAAEEFLM
;
A
#
# COMPACT_ATOMS: atom_id res chain seq x y z
N MET A 1 13.56 27.99 9.69
CA MET A 1 14.94 28.05 9.15
C MET A 1 15.88 27.40 10.13
N MET A 2 16.16 26.10 9.95
CA MET A 2 17.15 25.36 10.73
C MET A 2 18.12 24.68 9.77
N ASN A 3 19.40 24.79 10.13
CA ASN A 3 20.57 24.58 9.30
C ASN A 3 21.00 23.11 9.43
N LEU A 4 20.82 22.30 8.38
CA LEU A 4 21.26 20.90 8.35
C LEU A 4 22.46 20.78 7.42
N ASN A 5 23.64 20.85 8.02
CA ASN A 5 24.88 20.47 7.36
C ASN A 5 25.78 19.78 8.38
N LYS A 6 25.85 18.43 8.32
CA LYS A 6 27.06 17.66 8.64
C LYS A 6 26.91 16.20 8.23
N GLN A 7 28.01 15.73 7.64
CA GLN A 7 28.22 14.49 6.91
C GLN A 7 28.39 13.25 7.82
N SER A 8 27.83 12.15 7.32
CA SER A 8 28.30 10.75 7.30
C SER A 8 29.26 10.22 8.36
N SER A 9 28.83 9.12 9.00
CA SER A 9 29.68 7.94 9.19
C SER A 9 28.83 6.68 9.04
N SER A 10 29.23 5.85 8.08
CA SER A 10 28.63 4.61 7.63
C SER A 10 28.85 3.44 8.60
N THR A 11 27.79 2.75 8.99
CA THR A 11 27.83 1.33 9.37
C THR A 11 26.60 0.64 8.80
N SER A 12 26.85 -0.20 7.80
CA SER A 12 25.89 -1.03 7.07
C SER A 12 25.44 -2.23 7.91
N SER A 13 24.14 -2.35 8.14
CA SER A 13 23.52 -3.62 8.51
C SER A 13 22.10 -3.69 7.93
N SER A 14 22.00 -4.10 6.66
CA SER A 14 20.74 -4.47 6.04
C SER A 14 20.96 -5.76 5.25
N SER A 15 20.86 -6.90 5.94
CA SER A 15 20.70 -8.21 5.30
C SER A 15 19.85 -9.10 6.19
N SER A 16 18.62 -9.39 5.77
CA SER A 16 17.93 -10.66 6.06
C SER A 16 16.50 -10.64 5.51
N LEU A 17 16.35 -10.78 4.19
CA LEU A 17 15.08 -11.21 3.57
C LEU A 17 15.27 -12.23 2.43
N GLN A 18 16.45 -12.83 2.25
CA GLN A 18 16.66 -13.84 1.20
C GLN A 18 17.28 -15.18 1.64
N GLU A 19 17.67 -15.35 2.90
CA GLU A 19 18.21 -16.64 3.37
C GLU A 19 17.14 -17.42 4.13
N GLY A 20 16.43 -18.31 3.44
CA GLY A 20 15.45 -19.18 4.10
C GLY A 20 14.78 -20.25 3.25
N LEU A 21 15.17 -20.46 1.99
CA LEU A 21 14.58 -21.50 1.14
C LEU A 21 15.62 -22.14 0.19
N GLN A 22 16.70 -22.71 0.72
CA GLN A 22 17.54 -23.64 -0.04
C GLN A 22 18.05 -24.78 0.86
N ASP A 23 17.45 -25.95 0.68
CA ASP A 23 17.97 -27.30 0.94
C ASP A 23 16.91 -28.25 0.34
N SER A 24 17.17 -29.34 -0.37
CA SER A 24 18.38 -29.99 -0.84
C SER A 24 17.91 -31.05 -1.86
N CYS A 25 18.66 -31.25 -2.95
CA CYS A 25 18.80 -32.52 -3.65
C CYS A 25 19.78 -32.35 -4.82
N CYS A 26 21.06 -32.60 -4.56
CA CYS A 26 22.00 -33.06 -5.59
C CYS A 26 21.66 -34.54 -5.88
N ASP A 27 21.71 -35.02 -7.13
CA ASP A 27 22.95 -35.67 -7.57
C ASP A 27 23.12 -35.82 -9.09
N HIS A 28 24.36 -35.56 -9.52
CA HIS A 28 25.18 -36.20 -10.56
C HIS A 28 24.94 -35.94 -12.06
N GLY A 29 26.00 -35.44 -12.72
CA GLY A 29 26.22 -35.60 -14.16
C GLY A 29 27.16 -34.57 -14.80
N HIS A 30 28.46 -34.62 -14.49
CA HIS A 30 29.50 -33.91 -15.25
C HIS A 30 29.57 -34.38 -16.71
N SER A 31 29.60 -33.46 -17.68
CA SER A 31 30.49 -33.59 -18.84
C SER A 31 30.81 -32.21 -19.44
N SER A 32 32.11 -32.00 -19.65
CA SER A 32 32.75 -30.84 -20.25
C SER A 32 32.60 -30.82 -21.77
N GLY A 33 32.32 -29.65 -22.35
CA GLY A 33 32.45 -29.39 -23.78
C GLY A 33 32.76 -27.92 -24.03
N HIS A 34 34.01 -27.63 -24.41
CA HIS A 34 34.40 -26.36 -25.02
C HIS A 34 33.74 -26.25 -26.39
N ASP A 35 33.11 -25.13 -26.70
CA ASP A 35 32.96 -24.68 -28.09
C ASP A 35 33.03 -23.16 -28.18
N HIS A 36 34.01 -22.72 -28.97
CA HIS A 36 34.16 -21.34 -29.41
C HIS A 36 33.05 -21.01 -30.40
N HIS A 37 32.25 -19.98 -30.13
CA HIS A 37 31.35 -19.39 -31.12
C HIS A 37 31.69 -17.92 -31.35
N HIS A 38 32.00 -17.63 -32.62
CA HIS A 38 32.25 -16.31 -33.16
C HIS A 38 31.06 -15.37 -32.93
N HIS A 39 31.34 -14.21 -32.33
CA HIS A 39 30.41 -13.09 -32.32
C HIS A 39 30.33 -12.45 -33.71
N HIS A 40 29.31 -12.82 -34.48
CA HIS A 40 28.79 -11.96 -35.54
C HIS A 40 28.00 -10.82 -34.89
N HIS A 41 28.51 -9.60 -35.07
CA HIS A 41 27.78 -8.37 -34.80
C HIS A 41 26.66 -8.23 -35.84
N ASP A 42 25.47 -8.74 -35.53
CA ASP A 42 24.26 -8.37 -36.27
C ASP A 42 23.76 -7.02 -35.74
N SER A 43 24.02 -5.98 -36.53
CA SER A 43 23.40 -4.68 -36.38
C SER A 43 21.90 -4.82 -36.67
N HIS A 44 21.09 -4.99 -35.63
CA HIS A 44 19.64 -4.86 -35.76
C HIS A 44 19.29 -3.41 -36.08
N SER A 45 19.12 -3.15 -37.38
CA SER A 45 18.38 -1.99 -37.87
C SER A 45 16.98 -2.04 -37.26
N HIS A 46 16.62 -1.01 -36.48
CA HIS A 46 15.23 -0.77 -36.12
C HIS A 46 14.43 -0.54 -37.41
N SER A 47 13.82 -1.61 -37.92
CA SER A 47 12.80 -1.50 -38.94
C SER A 47 11.63 -0.74 -38.33
N HIS A 48 11.42 0.50 -38.80
CA HIS A 48 10.14 1.17 -38.64
C HIS A 48 9.06 0.24 -39.21
N VAL A 49 8.32 -0.44 -38.32
CA VAL A 49 7.07 -1.07 -38.71
C VAL A 49 6.15 0.08 -39.08
N ALA A 50 5.90 0.25 -40.38
CA ALA A 50 4.85 1.14 -40.84
C ALA A 50 3.55 0.65 -40.20
N ALA A 51 3.05 1.39 -39.21
CA ALA A 51 1.74 1.13 -38.64
C ALA A 51 0.73 1.26 -39.78
N ALA A 52 0.20 0.14 -40.24
CA ALA A 52 -0.95 0.16 -41.13
C ALA A 52 -2.06 0.91 -40.39
N ASP A 53 -2.68 1.87 -41.07
CA ASP A 53 -3.76 2.72 -40.58
C ASP A 53 -5.08 1.92 -40.46
N GLU A 54 -4.98 0.71 -39.88
CA GLU A 54 -6.07 -0.24 -39.76
C GLU A 54 -6.95 0.19 -38.59
N LYS A 55 -8.13 0.70 -38.90
CA LYS A 55 -9.10 1.14 -37.89
C LYS A 55 -9.53 -0.06 -37.04
N LEU A 56 -9.45 0.10 -35.72
CA LEU A 56 -9.99 -0.88 -34.78
C LEU A 56 -11.49 -1.08 -35.03
N THR A 57 -11.94 -2.33 -35.01
CA THR A 57 -13.37 -2.66 -34.90
C THR A 57 -13.92 -2.18 -33.56
N GLU A 58 -15.24 -2.01 -33.47
CA GLU A 58 -15.91 -1.65 -32.21
C GLU A 58 -15.61 -2.66 -31.09
N GLN A 59 -15.57 -3.95 -31.42
CA GLN A 59 -15.19 -5.00 -30.46
C GLN A 59 -13.76 -4.84 -29.96
N GLN A 60 -12.80 -4.56 -30.85
CA GLN A 60 -11.41 -4.33 -30.45
C GLN A 60 -11.24 -3.07 -29.61
N ALA A 61 -11.92 -1.98 -29.98
CA ALA A 61 -11.93 -0.74 -29.19
C ALA A 61 -12.54 -0.98 -27.80
N GLY A 62 -13.63 -1.74 -27.72
CA GLY A 62 -14.27 -2.11 -26.46
C GLY A 62 -13.36 -2.94 -25.56
N LEU A 63 -12.62 -3.91 -26.11
CA LEU A 63 -11.64 -4.68 -25.35
C LEU A 63 -10.45 -3.81 -24.89
N LEU A 64 -9.98 -2.90 -25.74
CA LEU A 64 -8.91 -1.97 -25.39
C LEU A 64 -9.32 -1.10 -24.20
N VAL A 65 -10.50 -0.48 -24.24
CA VAL A 65 -11.03 0.31 -23.13
C VAL A 65 -11.23 -0.56 -21.89
N LYS A 66 -11.87 -1.73 -22.01
CA LYS A 66 -12.16 -2.63 -20.87
C LYS A 66 -10.91 -2.99 -20.07
N TYR A 67 -9.80 -3.31 -20.75
CA TYR A 67 -8.60 -3.83 -20.10
C TYR A 67 -7.51 -2.79 -19.83
N ASN A 68 -7.56 -1.64 -20.50
CA ASN A 68 -6.47 -0.65 -20.44
C ASN A 68 -6.93 0.74 -20.00
N ALA A 69 -8.24 0.99 -19.90
CA ALA A 69 -8.71 2.24 -19.31
C ALA A 69 -8.49 2.18 -17.79
N PHE A 70 -7.92 3.26 -17.28
CA PHE A 70 -7.77 3.48 -15.85
C PHE A 70 -8.67 4.62 -15.44
N ALA A 71 -9.29 4.48 -14.27
CA ALA A 71 -10.17 5.48 -13.69
C ALA A 71 -9.77 5.74 -12.25
N ASP A 72 -9.75 7.01 -11.88
CA ASP A 72 -9.54 7.45 -10.51
C ASP A 72 -10.53 8.57 -10.19
N ASP A 73 -11.07 8.56 -8.97
CA ASP A 73 -12.06 9.54 -8.54
C ASP A 73 -11.43 10.93 -8.44
N TYR A 74 -10.14 11.00 -8.13
CA TYR A 74 -9.39 12.24 -8.03
C TYR A 74 -7.94 12.05 -8.51
N GLU A 75 -7.35 13.09 -9.08
CA GLU A 75 -5.90 13.24 -9.13
C GLU A 75 -5.30 13.36 -7.72
N ASP A 76 -3.98 13.22 -7.60
CA ASP A 76 -3.28 13.39 -6.34
C ASP A 76 -3.59 14.75 -5.70
N LEU A 77 -4.26 14.72 -4.55
CA LEU A 77 -4.83 15.91 -3.93
C LEU A 77 -3.77 16.92 -3.52
N ALA A 78 -2.65 16.45 -2.96
CA ALA A 78 -1.55 17.33 -2.56
C ALA A 78 -0.90 17.98 -3.79
N ALA A 79 -0.64 17.22 -4.84
CA ALA A 79 -0.09 17.75 -6.09
C ALA A 79 -1.07 18.70 -6.79
N ALA A 80 -2.37 18.41 -6.77
CA ALA A 80 -3.40 19.31 -7.29
C ALA A 80 -3.39 20.66 -6.56
N ALA A 81 -3.35 20.63 -5.22
CA ALA A 81 -3.26 21.83 -4.38
C ALA A 81 -1.99 22.65 -4.67
N VAL A 82 -0.83 22.00 -4.72
CA VAL A 82 0.47 22.66 -5.01
C VAL A 82 0.53 23.26 -6.42
N ARG A 83 -0.13 22.64 -7.40
CA ARG A 83 -0.27 23.21 -8.76
C ARG A 83 -1.26 24.38 -8.83
N GLY A 84 -1.99 24.67 -7.75
CA GLY A 84 -3.02 25.72 -7.70
C GLY A 84 -4.30 25.32 -8.44
N ALA A 85 -4.63 24.02 -8.50
CA ALA A 85 -5.93 23.58 -9.01
C ALA A 85 -7.06 24.10 -8.11
N ALA A 86 -8.12 24.65 -8.70
CA ALA A 86 -9.27 25.14 -7.94
C ALA A 86 -10.06 24.00 -7.27
N LEU A 87 -10.13 22.84 -7.94
CA LEU A 87 -10.69 21.59 -7.46
C LEU A 87 -9.88 20.42 -8.06
N PRO A 88 -9.79 19.27 -7.37
CA PRO A 88 -9.23 18.06 -7.94
C PRO A 88 -10.11 17.54 -9.08
N HIS A 89 -9.49 16.98 -10.11
CA HIS A 89 -10.18 16.40 -11.26
C HIS A 89 -10.30 14.89 -11.10
N SER A 90 -11.45 14.33 -11.47
CA SER A 90 -11.57 12.89 -11.72
C SER A 90 -11.02 12.55 -13.10
N HIS A 91 -10.55 11.31 -13.26
CA HIS A 91 -9.94 10.88 -14.50
C HIS A 91 -10.49 9.53 -14.97
N VAL A 92 -10.74 9.43 -16.26
CA VAL A 92 -10.85 8.16 -16.99
C VAL A 92 -10.01 8.32 -18.25
N GLY A 93 -9.05 7.44 -18.47
CA GLY A 93 -8.10 7.60 -19.57
C GLY A 93 -7.36 6.34 -19.96
N LEU A 94 -6.68 6.44 -21.10
CA LEU A 94 -5.79 5.40 -21.62
C LEU A 94 -4.37 5.92 -21.56
N TRP A 95 -3.51 5.19 -20.84
CA TRP A 95 -2.07 5.45 -20.78
C TRP A 95 -1.35 4.18 -21.25
N PRO A 96 -1.09 4.04 -22.56
CA PRO A 96 -0.58 2.77 -23.12
C PRO A 96 0.70 2.25 -22.46
N GLN A 97 1.60 3.15 -22.03
CA GLN A 97 2.81 2.76 -21.29
C GLN A 97 2.49 2.24 -19.88
N PHE A 98 1.50 2.82 -19.22
CA PHE A 98 1.04 2.34 -17.90
C PHE A 98 0.38 0.97 -18.00
N SER A 99 -0.38 0.72 -19.07
CA SER A 99 -1.04 -0.56 -19.29
C SER A 99 -0.09 -1.75 -19.49
N LEU A 100 1.23 -1.52 -19.60
CA LEU A 100 2.24 -2.57 -19.65
C LEU A 100 2.59 -3.14 -18.26
N PHE A 101 2.32 -2.42 -17.18
CA PHE A 101 2.67 -2.88 -15.83
C PHE A 101 1.71 -3.97 -15.38
N ASN A 102 2.25 -5.13 -15.00
CA ASN A 102 1.45 -6.24 -14.46
C ASN A 102 1.08 -6.04 -12.99
N HIS A 103 0.11 -6.83 -12.54
CA HIS A 103 -0.39 -6.78 -11.17
C HIS A 103 0.46 -7.56 -10.17
N ALA A 104 0.68 -6.97 -8.99
CA ALA A 104 0.97 -7.71 -7.76
C ALA A 104 0.16 -7.15 -6.57
N CYS A 105 -0.27 -8.02 -5.64
CA CYS A 105 -0.89 -7.58 -4.37
C CYS A 105 0.12 -7.04 -3.35
N LEU A 106 1.42 -7.11 -3.68
CA LEU A 106 2.54 -6.41 -3.05
C LEU A 106 3.34 -5.76 -4.19
N PRO A 107 2.85 -4.65 -4.75
CA PRO A 107 3.53 -4.01 -5.85
C PRO A 107 4.84 -3.37 -5.37
N ASN A 108 5.85 -3.35 -6.25
CA ASN A 108 7.11 -2.64 -6.00
C ASN A 108 7.05 -1.18 -6.52
N SER A 109 5.89 -0.73 -6.98
CA SER A 109 5.64 0.65 -7.39
C SER A 109 4.26 1.14 -6.95
N VAL A 110 4.15 2.45 -6.82
CA VAL A 110 2.89 3.18 -6.63
C VAL A 110 2.61 4.01 -7.89
N HIS A 111 1.33 4.27 -8.16
CA HIS A 111 0.93 5.18 -9.21
C HIS A 111 -0.10 6.18 -8.71
N TYR A 112 -0.16 7.33 -9.36
CA TYR A 112 -1.09 8.41 -9.09
C TYR A 112 -1.10 9.39 -10.26
N LEU A 113 -2.11 10.25 -10.33
CA LEU A 113 -2.26 11.24 -11.39
C LEU A 113 -1.81 12.63 -10.91
N VAL A 114 -1.12 13.36 -11.78
CA VAL A 114 -0.80 14.78 -11.59
C VAL A 114 -1.31 15.53 -12.82
N GLY A 115 -2.44 16.20 -12.68
CA GLY A 115 -3.25 16.61 -13.83
C GLY A 115 -3.58 15.40 -14.70
N HIS A 116 -3.24 15.43 -15.99
CA HIS A 116 -3.50 14.31 -16.91
C HIS A 116 -2.34 13.30 -17.00
N ALA A 117 -1.26 13.49 -16.24
CA ALA A 117 -0.07 12.66 -16.31
C ALA A 117 -0.15 11.49 -15.30
N MET A 118 -0.09 10.26 -15.81
CA MET A 118 0.08 9.06 -14.99
C MET A 118 1.54 8.99 -14.52
N VAL A 119 1.74 9.09 -13.21
CA VAL A 119 3.04 8.93 -12.57
C VAL A 119 3.12 7.52 -11.99
N VAL A 120 4.20 6.81 -12.29
CA VAL A 120 4.53 5.51 -11.67
C VAL A 120 5.89 5.65 -11.01
N ARG A 121 5.99 5.25 -9.74
CA ARG A 121 7.21 5.37 -8.95
C ARG A 121 7.50 4.09 -8.20
N ALA A 122 8.73 3.57 -8.34
CA ALA A 122 9.20 2.49 -7.51
C ALA A 122 9.25 2.92 -6.04
N VAL A 123 8.69 2.10 -5.15
CA VAL A 123 8.62 2.36 -3.70
C VAL A 123 9.72 1.64 -2.92
N GLU A 124 10.55 0.88 -3.64
CA GLU A 124 11.73 0.18 -3.17
C GLU A 124 12.71 -0.04 -4.32
N GLY A 125 13.90 -0.56 -4.02
CA GLY A 125 14.86 -0.92 -5.06
C GLY A 125 14.34 -2.07 -5.92
N VAL A 126 14.33 -1.89 -7.25
CA VAL A 126 13.96 -2.93 -8.21
C VAL A 126 15.24 -3.40 -8.91
N PRO A 127 15.69 -4.66 -8.69
CA PRO A 127 16.87 -5.21 -9.37
C PRO A 127 16.74 -5.18 -10.90
N ALA A 128 17.88 -5.09 -11.59
CA ALA A 128 17.89 -5.13 -13.05
C ALA A 128 17.39 -6.49 -13.54
N GLY A 129 16.38 -6.47 -14.42
CA GLY A 129 15.72 -7.67 -14.94
C GLY A 129 14.46 -8.08 -14.19
N ASP A 130 14.20 -7.51 -13.01
CA ASP A 130 12.95 -7.75 -12.27
C ASP A 130 11.80 -6.92 -12.85
N GLU A 131 10.59 -7.46 -12.75
CA GLU A 131 9.38 -6.83 -13.24
C GLU A 131 8.93 -5.68 -12.30
N VAL A 132 8.55 -4.55 -12.89
CA VAL A 132 7.85 -3.48 -12.16
C VAL A 132 6.36 -3.80 -12.17
N THR A 133 5.73 -3.77 -11.01
CA THR A 133 4.33 -4.15 -10.82
C THR A 133 3.55 -3.07 -10.08
N VAL A 134 2.25 -2.99 -10.38
CA VAL A 134 1.28 -2.09 -9.74
C VAL A 134 0.13 -2.88 -9.12
N SER A 135 -0.68 -2.26 -8.25
CA SER A 135 -1.96 -2.86 -7.85
C SER A 135 -3.05 -2.52 -8.88
N TYR A 136 -3.86 -3.51 -9.25
CA TYR A 136 -5.10 -3.32 -10.02
C TYR A 136 -6.34 -3.30 -9.12
N LEU A 137 -6.12 -3.56 -7.84
CA LEU A 137 -7.13 -3.65 -6.81
C LEU A 137 -7.03 -2.32 -6.06
N GLY A 138 -8.08 -1.51 -6.12
CA GLY A 138 -8.17 -0.30 -5.29
C GLY A 138 -8.34 -0.74 -3.84
N ARG A 139 -9.48 -0.42 -3.23
CA ARG A 139 -9.73 -0.83 -1.83
C ARG A 139 -9.73 -2.36 -1.63
N GLU A 140 -10.01 -3.14 -2.67
CA GLU A 140 -9.94 -4.61 -2.60
C GLU A 140 -8.52 -5.14 -2.38
N GLU A 141 -7.47 -4.32 -2.48
CA GLU A 141 -6.12 -4.73 -2.10
C GLU A 141 -6.03 -5.19 -0.64
N PHE A 142 -6.92 -4.71 0.22
CA PHE A 142 -6.98 -5.08 1.64
C PHE A 142 -7.91 -6.27 1.94
N ALA A 143 -8.50 -6.89 0.92
CA ALA A 143 -9.30 -8.10 1.10
C ALA A 143 -8.38 -9.34 1.25
N PRO A 144 -8.87 -10.49 1.77
CA PRO A 144 -8.14 -11.76 1.77
C PRO A 144 -7.88 -12.32 0.36
N ALA A 145 -6.90 -13.20 0.20
CA ALA A 145 -6.45 -13.72 -1.10
C ALA A 145 -7.58 -14.23 -1.99
N GLY A 146 -8.53 -14.99 -1.45
CA GLY A 146 -9.65 -15.52 -2.22
C GLY A 146 -10.55 -14.42 -2.81
N ALA A 147 -10.82 -13.36 -2.04
CA ALA A 147 -11.60 -12.21 -2.53
C ALA A 147 -10.84 -11.42 -3.60
N ARG A 148 -9.54 -11.18 -3.39
CA ARG A 148 -8.68 -10.52 -4.40
C ARG A 148 -8.62 -11.31 -5.70
N GLN A 149 -8.41 -12.63 -5.62
CA GLN A 149 -8.35 -13.51 -6.77
C GLN A 149 -9.69 -13.59 -7.52
N ALA A 150 -10.82 -13.56 -6.82
CA ALA A 150 -12.13 -13.51 -7.45
C ALA A 150 -12.29 -12.23 -8.29
N VAL A 151 -11.94 -11.07 -7.73
CA VAL A 151 -11.98 -9.77 -8.45
C VAL A 151 -11.06 -9.78 -9.67
N LEU A 152 -9.83 -10.29 -9.52
CA LEU A 152 -8.88 -10.37 -10.64
C LEU A 152 -9.35 -11.33 -11.74
N GLN A 153 -9.92 -12.47 -11.36
CA GLN A 153 -10.45 -13.45 -12.31
C GLN A 153 -11.67 -12.89 -13.07
N GLU A 154 -12.55 -12.17 -12.37
CA GLU A 154 -13.74 -11.56 -12.95
C GLU A 154 -13.40 -10.39 -13.89
N ARG A 155 -12.56 -9.45 -13.43
CA ARG A 155 -12.25 -8.21 -14.15
C ARG A 155 -11.19 -8.43 -15.25
N TYR A 156 -10.16 -9.23 -14.96
CA TYR A 156 -8.96 -9.35 -15.78
C TYR A 156 -8.69 -10.77 -16.30
N GLY A 157 -9.38 -11.79 -15.78
CA GLY A 157 -9.29 -13.16 -16.31
C GLY A 157 -8.06 -13.96 -15.86
N PHE A 158 -7.36 -13.57 -14.79
CA PHE A 158 -6.18 -14.29 -14.28
C PHE A 158 -6.22 -14.52 -12.76
N VAL A 159 -5.39 -15.46 -12.30
CA VAL A 159 -5.19 -15.75 -10.87
C VAL A 159 -3.81 -15.22 -10.43
N CYS A 160 -3.78 -14.29 -9.47
CA CYS A 160 -2.53 -13.76 -8.95
C CYS A 160 -1.79 -14.79 -8.08
N SER A 161 -0.48 -14.93 -8.32
CA SER A 161 0.45 -15.80 -7.59
C SER A 161 1.65 -15.03 -6.97
N CYS A 162 1.47 -13.73 -6.70
CA CYS A 162 2.50 -12.89 -6.09
C CYS A 162 2.90 -13.37 -4.68
N ALA A 163 3.96 -12.77 -4.11
CA ALA A 163 4.49 -13.14 -2.81
C ALA A 163 3.44 -13.13 -1.69
N ARG A 164 2.54 -12.13 -1.65
CA ARG A 164 1.46 -12.08 -0.66
C ARG A 164 0.41 -13.18 -0.86
N CYS A 165 -0.03 -13.45 -2.08
CA CYS A 165 -0.94 -14.56 -2.35
C CYS A 165 -0.34 -15.91 -1.91
N LYS A 166 0.97 -16.11 -2.19
CA LYS A 166 1.69 -17.32 -1.74
C LYS A 166 1.83 -17.39 -0.22
N LEU A 167 2.08 -16.27 0.44
CA LEU A 167 2.21 -16.17 1.90
C LEU A 167 0.87 -16.50 2.58
N GLU A 168 -0.22 -15.86 2.14
CA GLU A 168 -1.57 -16.12 2.67
C GLU A 168 -1.98 -17.58 2.46
N ALA A 169 -1.69 -18.16 1.29
CA ALA A 169 -1.99 -19.58 1.02
C ALA A 169 -1.19 -20.56 1.88
N ARG A 170 0.00 -20.17 2.35
CA ARG A 170 0.88 -20.98 3.22
C ARG A 170 0.61 -20.78 4.71
N ALA A 171 -0.21 -19.79 5.08
CA ALA A 171 -0.53 -19.55 6.48
C ALA A 171 -1.26 -20.78 7.09
N PRO A 172 -1.20 -20.99 8.40
CA PRO A 172 -1.95 -22.08 9.06
C PRO A 172 -3.44 -22.03 8.69
N GLN A 173 -4.05 -23.17 8.38
CA GLN A 173 -5.44 -23.24 7.90
C GLN A 173 -6.44 -22.57 8.87
N GLN A 174 -6.24 -22.76 10.17
CA GLN A 174 -7.06 -22.12 11.21
C GLN A 174 -6.98 -20.59 11.14
N LEU A 175 -5.78 -20.05 10.91
CA LEU A 175 -5.56 -18.61 10.78
C LEU A 175 -6.15 -18.07 9.47
N GLN A 176 -6.00 -18.79 8.35
CA GLN A 176 -6.66 -18.43 7.09
C GLN A 176 -8.18 -18.32 7.26
N GLN A 177 -8.79 -19.30 7.93
CA GLN A 177 -10.23 -19.31 8.19
C GLN A 177 -10.64 -18.15 9.11
N GLN A 178 -9.89 -17.91 10.19
CA GLN A 178 -10.14 -16.80 11.10
C GLN A 178 -10.07 -15.45 10.39
N LEU A 179 -9.05 -15.20 9.57
CA LEU A 179 -8.93 -13.97 8.78
C LEU A 179 -10.13 -13.77 7.84
N LEU A 180 -10.57 -14.84 7.16
CA LEU A 180 -11.72 -14.78 6.26
C LEU A 180 -13.02 -14.49 7.01
N ASP A 181 -13.23 -15.11 8.17
CA ASP A 181 -14.43 -14.90 8.98
C ASP A 181 -14.44 -13.51 9.60
N THR A 182 -13.30 -13.03 10.12
CA THR A 182 -13.14 -11.64 10.59
C THR A 182 -13.41 -10.65 9.46
N TYR A 183 -12.83 -10.87 8.27
CA TYR A 183 -13.07 -10.02 7.10
C TYR A 183 -14.56 -9.94 6.76
N ARG A 184 -15.25 -11.09 6.69
CA ARG A 184 -16.69 -11.14 6.40
C ARG A 184 -17.50 -10.41 7.45
N GLN A 185 -17.24 -10.67 8.73
CA GLN A 185 -17.97 -10.02 9.82
C GLN A 185 -17.75 -8.51 9.80
N VAL A 186 -16.52 -8.05 9.58
CA VAL A 186 -16.21 -6.62 9.51
C VAL A 186 -16.91 -5.97 8.34
N VAL A 187 -16.76 -6.51 7.12
CA VAL A 187 -17.28 -5.88 5.90
C VAL A 187 -18.81 -5.98 5.78
N GLN A 188 -19.40 -7.11 6.18
CA GLN A 188 -20.82 -7.39 5.95
C GLN A 188 -21.72 -6.99 7.13
N GLU A 189 -21.17 -6.87 8.33
CA GLU A 189 -21.95 -6.56 9.54
C GLU A 189 -21.48 -5.30 10.25
N LEU A 190 -20.21 -5.26 10.69
CA LEU A 190 -19.74 -4.19 11.57
C LEU A 190 -19.59 -2.85 10.85
N LYS A 191 -19.10 -2.86 9.61
CA LYS A 191 -18.95 -1.64 8.80
C LYS A 191 -20.30 -0.99 8.47
N PRO A 192 -21.33 -1.70 7.99
CA PRO A 192 -22.67 -1.11 7.84
C PRO A 192 -23.22 -0.53 9.14
N ARG A 193 -23.12 -1.27 10.26
CA ARG A 193 -23.57 -0.80 11.58
C ARG A 193 -22.80 0.41 12.07
N PHE A 194 -21.50 0.48 11.80
CA PHE A 194 -20.67 1.64 12.07
C PHE A 194 -21.17 2.86 11.29
N LEU A 195 -21.36 2.72 9.98
CA LEU A 195 -21.82 3.83 9.11
C LEU A 195 -23.19 4.34 9.55
N GLU A 196 -24.14 3.44 9.84
CA GLU A 196 -25.46 3.79 10.37
C GLU A 196 -25.37 4.51 11.73
N ALA A 197 -24.50 4.04 12.63
CA ALA A 197 -24.27 4.69 13.92
C ALA A 197 -23.69 6.10 13.76
N VAL A 198 -22.75 6.30 12.84
CA VAL A 198 -22.17 7.62 12.55
C VAL A 198 -23.23 8.56 11.95
N GLU A 199 -23.99 8.08 10.96
CA GLU A 199 -25.06 8.86 10.30
C GLU A 199 -26.12 9.34 11.30
N HIS A 200 -26.49 8.48 12.26
CA HIS A 200 -27.50 8.79 13.28
C HIS A 200 -26.92 9.33 14.59
N GLN A 201 -25.59 9.54 14.67
CA GLN A 201 -24.89 9.96 15.89
C GLN A 201 -25.18 9.05 17.10
N ASP A 202 -25.38 7.75 16.87
CA ASP A 202 -25.67 6.75 17.89
C ASP A 202 -24.38 6.26 18.57
N GLN A 203 -23.99 6.98 19.62
CA GLN A 203 -22.80 6.70 20.43
C GLN A 203 -22.85 5.31 21.09
N SER A 204 -24.04 4.80 21.42
CA SER A 204 -24.21 3.50 22.07
C SER A 204 -23.91 2.37 21.11
N ASN A 205 -24.47 2.43 19.89
CA ASN A 205 -24.20 1.43 18.86
C ASN A 205 -22.75 1.53 18.36
N LEU A 206 -22.19 2.74 18.25
CA LEU A 206 -20.78 2.93 17.90
C LEU A 206 -19.84 2.28 18.92
N ALA A 207 -20.09 2.47 20.22
CA ALA A 207 -19.33 1.81 21.29
C ALA A 207 -19.49 0.28 21.25
N ALA A 208 -20.69 -0.22 20.93
CA ALA A 208 -20.93 -1.65 20.77
C ALA A 208 -20.16 -2.23 19.57
N VAL A 209 -20.07 -1.50 18.46
CA VAL A 209 -19.25 -1.89 17.30
C VAL A 209 -17.76 -1.90 17.67
N GLN A 210 -17.26 -0.85 18.33
CA GLN A 210 -15.86 -0.80 18.80
C GLN A 210 -15.52 -1.98 19.70
N ALA A 211 -16.38 -2.33 20.68
CA ALA A 211 -16.16 -3.47 21.57
C ALA A 211 -16.06 -4.81 20.81
N GLN A 212 -16.88 -4.99 19.75
CA GLN A 212 -16.79 -6.18 18.90
C GLN A 212 -15.51 -6.19 18.06
N LEU A 213 -15.12 -5.05 17.48
CA LEU A 213 -13.87 -4.92 16.75
C LEU A 213 -12.64 -5.21 17.63
N LEU A 214 -12.60 -4.69 18.86
CA LEU A 214 -11.53 -4.96 19.83
C LEU A 214 -11.46 -6.45 20.20
N SER A 215 -12.61 -7.11 20.36
CA SER A 215 -12.65 -8.56 20.61
C SER A 215 -12.07 -9.37 19.45
N LEU A 216 -12.42 -9.00 18.21
CA LEU A 216 -11.87 -9.62 17.00
C LEU A 216 -10.37 -9.38 16.88
N GLU A 217 -9.92 -8.15 17.11
CA GLU A 217 -8.50 -7.77 17.08
C GLU A 217 -7.70 -8.56 18.11
N HIS A 218 -8.17 -8.62 19.37
CA HIS A 218 -7.48 -9.33 20.44
C HIS A 218 -7.36 -10.83 20.13
N SER A 219 -8.45 -11.44 19.65
CA SER A 219 -8.48 -12.84 19.23
C SER A 219 -7.51 -13.12 18.08
N LEU A 220 -7.50 -12.26 17.04
CA LEU A 220 -6.60 -12.41 15.90
C LEU A 220 -5.13 -12.22 16.30
N SER A 221 -4.85 -11.19 17.08
CA SER A 221 -3.50 -10.90 17.58
C SER A 221 -2.96 -12.04 18.45
N ALA A 222 -3.80 -12.66 19.29
CA ALA A 222 -3.42 -13.86 20.03
C ALA A 222 -3.08 -15.04 19.11
N SER A 223 -3.93 -15.30 18.09
CA SER A 223 -3.70 -16.37 17.10
C SER A 223 -2.43 -16.14 16.28
N LEU A 224 -2.15 -14.91 15.85
CA LEU A 224 -0.91 -14.56 15.15
C LEU A 224 0.31 -14.81 16.03
N GLN A 225 0.25 -14.37 17.29
CA GLN A 225 1.35 -14.52 18.23
C GLN A 225 1.65 -15.98 18.58
N GLN A 226 0.64 -16.86 18.62
CA GLN A 226 0.83 -18.31 18.77
C GLN A 226 1.67 -18.90 17.63
N HIS A 227 1.63 -18.29 16.44
CA HIS A 227 2.35 -18.74 15.26
C HIS A 227 3.67 -17.97 15.00
N ARG A 228 4.14 -17.15 15.95
CA ARG A 228 5.38 -16.37 15.82
C ARG A 228 6.66 -17.21 15.59
N ALA A 229 6.61 -18.51 15.86
CA ALA A 229 7.72 -19.43 15.61
C ALA A 229 7.89 -19.74 14.12
N VAL A 230 6.84 -19.55 13.31
CA VAL A 230 6.81 -19.88 11.87
C VAL A 230 6.47 -18.66 11.00
N LEU A 231 5.87 -17.62 11.57
CA LEU A 231 5.58 -16.36 10.88
C LEU A 231 6.54 -15.27 11.36
N SER A 232 7.20 -14.59 10.42
CA SER A 232 7.94 -13.37 10.72
C SER A 232 6.98 -12.21 11.04
N ASP A 233 7.49 -11.15 11.67
CA ASP A 233 6.71 -9.95 11.98
C ASP A 233 6.09 -9.32 10.71
N SER A 234 6.85 -9.25 9.62
CA SER A 234 6.34 -8.78 8.32
C SER A 234 5.26 -9.70 7.76
N ALA A 235 5.40 -11.03 7.92
CA ALA A 235 4.37 -11.97 7.48
C ALA A 235 3.06 -11.78 8.26
N MET A 236 3.14 -11.52 9.57
CA MET A 236 1.97 -11.21 10.39
C MET A 236 1.30 -9.92 9.93
N LEU A 237 2.04 -8.86 9.63
CA LEU A 237 1.49 -7.60 9.11
C LEU A 237 0.81 -7.79 7.73
N VAL A 238 1.41 -8.58 6.84
CA VAL A 238 0.80 -8.93 5.54
C VAL A 238 -0.51 -9.70 5.73
N LEU A 239 -0.59 -10.59 6.72
CA LEU A 239 -1.82 -11.31 7.06
C LEU A 239 -2.88 -10.37 7.66
N GLN A 240 -2.48 -9.46 8.54
CA GLN A 240 -3.36 -8.43 9.11
C GLN A 240 -3.94 -7.51 8.03
N ALA A 241 -3.23 -7.29 6.92
CA ALA A 241 -3.74 -6.52 5.79
C ALA A 241 -5.04 -7.09 5.19
N ALA A 242 -5.30 -8.40 5.34
CA ALA A 242 -6.53 -9.04 4.84
C ALA A 242 -7.80 -8.63 5.64
N VAL A 243 -7.60 -7.96 6.78
CA VAL A 243 -8.67 -7.44 7.65
C VAL A 243 -8.42 -5.96 7.98
N TYR A 244 -7.76 -5.22 7.08
CA TYR A 244 -7.37 -3.82 7.33
C TYR A 244 -8.57 -2.92 7.71
N ASP A 245 -9.74 -3.13 7.11
CA ASP A 245 -10.97 -2.42 7.44
C ASP A 245 -11.31 -2.51 8.94
N MET A 246 -10.92 -3.58 9.65
CA MET A 246 -11.10 -3.69 11.10
C MET A 246 -10.28 -2.63 11.85
N TYR A 247 -9.01 -2.49 11.48
CA TYR A 247 -8.08 -1.55 12.11
C TYR A 247 -8.44 -0.10 11.78
N GLU A 248 -8.88 0.14 10.54
CA GLU A 248 -9.38 1.45 10.12
C GLU A 248 -10.65 1.85 10.88
N LEU A 249 -11.63 0.95 11.02
CA LEU A 249 -12.82 1.22 11.82
C LEU A 249 -12.50 1.43 13.31
N LEU A 250 -11.54 0.69 13.87
CA LEU A 250 -11.07 0.94 15.23
C LEU A 250 -10.51 2.35 15.38
N LEU A 251 -9.67 2.82 14.43
CA LEU A 251 -9.17 4.19 14.43
C LEU A 251 -10.31 5.21 14.44
N PHE A 252 -11.31 5.05 13.57
CA PHE A 252 -12.44 5.98 13.53
C PHE A 252 -13.28 5.92 14.81
N CYS A 253 -13.51 4.74 15.39
CA CYS A 253 -14.16 4.62 16.69
C CYS A 253 -13.41 5.40 17.77
N GLU A 254 -12.07 5.32 17.81
CA GLU A 254 -11.26 6.08 18.77
C GLU A 254 -11.41 7.60 18.61
N GLN A 255 -11.61 8.09 17.38
CA GLN A 255 -11.78 9.51 17.09
C GLN A 255 -13.19 10.03 17.39
N LEU A 256 -14.21 9.19 17.19
CA LEU A 256 -15.62 9.59 17.22
C LEU A 256 -16.29 9.37 18.59
N LEU A 257 -15.82 8.41 19.39
CA LEU A 257 -16.37 8.15 20.72
C LEU A 257 -15.85 9.16 21.75
N PRO A 258 -16.66 9.53 22.77
CA PRO A 258 -16.20 10.32 23.89
C PRO A 258 -15.16 9.51 24.66
N GLN A 259 -13.91 9.95 24.57
CA GLN A 259 -12.81 9.33 25.30
C GLN A 259 -12.79 9.79 26.76
N GLY A 260 -12.00 9.10 27.58
CA GLY A 260 -11.74 9.45 28.97
C GLY A 260 -11.01 10.80 29.12
N SER A 261 -9.84 10.82 29.74
CA SER A 261 -9.02 12.04 29.70
C SER A 261 -8.53 12.32 28.27
N GLU A 262 -8.33 13.60 27.92
CA GLU A 262 -7.79 14.01 26.61
C GLU A 262 -6.44 13.32 26.29
N GLY A 263 -5.66 13.01 27.35
CA GLY A 263 -4.44 12.23 27.22
C GLY A 263 -4.69 10.81 26.75
N GLU A 264 -5.57 10.05 27.40
CA GLU A 264 -5.87 8.65 27.06
C GLU A 264 -6.40 8.51 25.63
N ALA A 265 -7.30 9.41 25.23
CA ALA A 265 -7.85 9.53 23.87
C ALA A 265 -6.73 9.55 22.81
N LYS A 266 -5.78 10.48 23.00
CA LYS A 266 -4.67 10.70 22.08
C LYS A 266 -3.74 9.49 22.03
N HIS A 267 -3.52 8.78 23.14
CA HIS A 267 -2.66 7.57 23.16
C HIS A 267 -3.29 6.41 22.40
N ALA A 268 -4.60 6.18 22.55
CA ALA A 268 -5.30 5.12 21.84
C ALA A 268 -5.28 5.37 20.33
N ALA A 269 -5.61 6.60 19.90
CA ALA A 269 -5.53 7.00 18.49
C ALA A 269 -4.13 6.81 17.91
N LEU A 270 -3.07 7.21 18.65
CA LEU A 270 -1.68 7.03 18.22
C LEU A 270 -1.34 5.54 18.00
N ALA A 271 -1.81 4.64 18.87
CA ALA A 271 -1.59 3.21 18.75
C ALA A 271 -2.30 2.63 17.52
N CYS A 272 -3.56 3.03 17.27
CA CYS A 272 -4.32 2.63 16.08
C CYS A 272 -3.65 3.11 14.79
N ILE A 273 -3.25 4.39 14.73
CA ILE A 273 -2.52 4.94 13.57
C ILE A 273 -1.24 4.16 13.33
N GLY A 274 -0.44 3.90 14.38
CA GLY A 274 0.80 3.14 14.27
C GLY A 274 0.58 1.72 13.72
N ARG A 275 -0.51 1.06 14.11
CA ARG A 275 -0.86 -0.26 13.59
C ARG A 275 -1.24 -0.22 12.10
N CYS A 276 -2.13 0.69 11.72
CA CYS A 276 -2.53 0.86 10.32
C CYS A 276 -1.30 1.20 9.45
N LEU A 277 -0.45 2.12 9.92
CA LEU A 277 0.76 2.51 9.23
C LEU A 277 1.75 1.36 9.05
N ALA A 278 1.92 0.51 10.07
CA ALA A 278 2.78 -0.67 9.97
C ALA A 278 2.28 -1.67 8.91
N ILE A 279 0.96 -1.85 8.79
CA ILE A 279 0.36 -2.71 7.76
C ILE A 279 0.58 -2.11 6.37
N LEU A 280 0.28 -0.82 6.18
CA LEU A 280 0.46 -0.13 4.89
C LEU A 280 1.92 -0.13 4.42
N ASN A 281 2.86 0.06 5.35
CA ASN A 281 4.29 -0.05 5.06
C ASN A 281 4.70 -1.44 4.51
N CYS A 282 3.92 -2.48 4.77
CA CYS A 282 4.15 -3.80 4.19
C CYS A 282 3.47 -3.99 2.84
N VAL A 283 2.24 -3.47 2.65
CA VAL A 283 1.39 -3.89 1.52
C VAL A 283 1.03 -2.81 0.50
N SER A 284 1.11 -1.52 0.87
CA SER A 284 0.66 -0.39 0.03
C SER A 284 1.55 0.83 0.26
N LYS A 285 2.87 0.62 0.13
CA LYS A 285 3.90 1.66 0.28
C LYS A 285 3.66 2.80 -0.72
N GLY A 286 3.98 4.02 -0.33
CA GLY A 286 3.75 5.24 -1.12
C GLY A 286 2.28 5.58 -1.49
N ALA A 287 1.31 4.75 -1.12
CA ALA A 287 -0.10 5.04 -1.36
C ALA A 287 -0.55 6.31 -0.62
N GLU A 288 -1.66 6.89 -1.05
CA GLU A 288 -2.18 8.13 -0.46
C GLU A 288 -2.47 7.96 1.04
N LEU A 289 -3.22 6.91 1.40
CA LEU A 289 -3.51 6.57 2.79
C LEU A 289 -2.25 6.33 3.63
N HIS A 290 -1.19 5.82 3.02
CA HIS A 290 0.11 5.63 3.69
C HIS A 290 0.73 6.97 4.09
N VAL A 291 0.73 7.94 3.17
CA VAL A 291 1.24 9.30 3.44
C VAL A 291 0.36 10.03 4.46
N TYR A 292 -0.97 9.87 4.38
CA TYR A 292 -1.92 10.49 5.31
C TYR A 292 -1.77 9.96 6.73
N LEU A 293 -1.73 8.64 6.93
CA LEU A 293 -1.56 8.09 8.26
C LEU A 293 -0.18 8.41 8.87
N ALA A 294 0.87 8.49 8.06
CA ALA A 294 2.18 8.92 8.53
C ALA A 294 2.18 10.39 8.98
N SER A 295 1.47 11.27 8.26
CA SER A 295 1.32 12.68 8.63
C SER A 295 0.51 12.85 9.93
N ARG A 296 -0.58 12.08 10.09
CA ARG A 296 -1.37 12.04 11.33
C ARG A 296 -0.57 11.50 12.50
N LEU A 297 0.23 10.45 12.30
CA LEU A 297 1.11 9.93 13.36
C LEU A 297 2.04 11.03 13.89
N LEU A 298 2.65 11.81 13.00
CA LEU A 298 3.49 12.95 13.38
C LEU A 298 2.70 13.99 14.19
N GLN A 299 1.52 14.39 13.71
CA GLN A 299 0.68 15.35 14.41
C GLN A 299 0.36 14.89 15.85
N HIS A 300 -0.14 13.66 15.99
CA HIS A 300 -0.48 13.09 17.30
C HIS A 300 0.76 12.92 18.21
N ALA A 301 1.92 12.56 17.66
CA ALA A 301 3.16 12.46 18.43
C ALA A 301 3.61 13.82 18.98
N VAL A 302 3.55 14.87 18.15
CA VAL A 302 3.86 16.26 18.55
C VAL A 302 2.88 16.73 19.62
N ASP A 303 1.59 16.51 19.44
CA ASP A 303 0.55 16.96 20.38
C ASP A 303 0.66 16.28 21.75
N LEU A 304 1.13 15.03 21.80
CA LEU A 304 1.26 14.24 23.02
C LEU A 304 2.59 14.42 23.76
N ARG A 305 3.69 14.56 23.00
CA ARG A 305 5.06 14.45 23.53
C ARG A 305 5.91 15.68 23.27
N GLY A 306 5.40 16.63 22.49
CA GLY A 306 6.13 17.82 22.04
C GLY A 306 6.98 17.56 20.79
N PRO A 307 7.31 18.63 20.04
CA PRO A 307 8.00 18.54 18.75
C PRO A 307 9.44 18.03 18.85
N ASP A 308 10.10 18.22 19.99
CA ASP A 308 11.50 17.80 20.21
C ASP A 308 11.60 16.39 20.84
N SER A 309 10.50 15.64 20.90
CA SER A 309 10.49 14.28 21.45
C SER A 309 11.04 13.26 20.46
N ALA A 310 11.64 12.18 20.97
CA ALA A 310 12.11 11.07 20.14
C ALA A 310 10.96 10.42 19.34
N GLN A 311 9.74 10.43 19.87
CA GLN A 311 8.55 9.93 19.19
C GLN A 311 8.14 10.84 18.01
N ALA A 312 8.17 12.16 18.20
CA ALA A 312 7.92 13.11 17.12
C ALA A 312 8.99 13.02 16.03
N GLU A 313 10.27 12.86 16.41
CA GLU A 313 11.36 12.65 15.45
C GLU A 313 11.17 11.36 14.64
N ALA A 314 10.86 10.24 15.30
CA ALA A 314 10.59 8.97 14.62
C ALA A 314 9.38 9.07 13.68
N ALA A 315 8.29 9.72 14.11
CA ALA A 315 7.12 9.92 13.26
C ALA A 315 7.42 10.85 12.06
N ALA A 316 8.27 11.86 12.24
CA ALA A 316 8.71 12.74 11.16
C ALA A 316 9.53 11.97 10.11
N GLN A 317 10.39 11.04 10.55
CA GLN A 317 11.14 10.16 9.64
C GLN A 317 10.20 9.26 8.82
N LEU A 318 9.21 8.63 9.47
CA LEU A 318 8.21 7.80 8.77
C LEU A 318 7.40 8.62 7.75
N PHE A 319 6.99 9.85 8.10
CA PHE A 319 6.28 10.72 7.16
C PHE A 319 7.16 11.12 5.97
N LEU A 320 8.43 11.44 6.22
CA LEU A 320 9.39 11.75 5.16
C LEU A 320 9.66 10.54 4.25
N GLU A 321 9.73 9.33 4.80
CA GLU A 321 9.89 8.09 4.03
C GLU A 321 8.66 7.82 3.15
N ALA A 322 7.45 7.89 3.71
CA ALA A 322 6.21 7.74 2.95
C ALA A 322 6.11 8.78 1.82
N HIS A 323 6.43 10.04 2.12
CA HIS A 323 6.50 11.12 1.13
C HIS A 323 7.49 10.81 0.01
N ARG A 324 8.69 10.33 0.32
CA ARG A 324 9.71 9.98 -0.68
C ARG A 324 9.32 8.76 -1.52
N MET A 325 8.63 7.78 -0.94
CA MET A 325 8.09 6.64 -1.70
C MET A 325 7.06 7.11 -2.74
N ARG A 326 6.22 8.10 -2.38
CA ARG A 326 5.21 8.65 -3.28
C ARG A 326 5.80 9.59 -4.34
N TYR A 327 6.54 10.63 -3.92
CA TYR A 327 6.95 11.73 -4.81
C TYR A 327 8.41 11.65 -5.27
N GLY A 328 9.23 10.79 -4.64
CA GLY A 328 10.67 10.70 -4.86
C GLY A 328 11.46 11.68 -4.01
N SER A 329 12.79 11.55 -4.03
CA SER A 329 13.72 12.40 -3.27
C SER A 329 14.34 13.54 -4.08
N GLN A 330 14.06 13.61 -5.38
CA GLN A 330 14.73 14.51 -6.32
C GLN A 330 13.99 15.83 -6.56
N LEU A 331 12.82 16.03 -5.96
CA LEU A 331 12.07 17.28 -6.08
C LEU A 331 12.80 18.43 -5.39
N GLU A 332 12.58 19.66 -5.85
CA GLU A 332 13.09 20.85 -5.18
C GLU A 332 12.56 20.91 -3.73
N GLN A 333 13.41 21.38 -2.81
CA GLN A 333 13.08 21.39 -1.38
C GLN A 333 11.77 22.15 -1.08
N GLN A 334 11.54 23.27 -1.77
CA GLN A 334 10.32 24.06 -1.60
C GLN A 334 9.07 23.26 -1.98
N VAL A 335 9.09 22.57 -3.12
CA VAL A 335 7.99 21.73 -3.60
C VAL A 335 7.73 20.55 -2.65
N GLN A 336 8.79 19.93 -2.11
CA GLN A 336 8.65 18.87 -1.11
C GLN A 336 7.90 19.37 0.12
N LEU A 337 8.27 20.54 0.65
CA LEU A 337 7.62 21.13 1.82
C LEU A 337 6.15 21.47 1.56
N GLU A 338 5.85 22.04 0.39
CA GLU A 338 4.48 22.37 -0.02
C GLU A 338 3.62 21.10 -0.15
N LEU A 339 4.14 20.06 -0.79
CA LEU A 339 3.47 18.76 -0.88
C LEU A 339 3.25 18.15 0.51
N MET A 340 4.26 18.13 1.38
CA MET A 340 4.12 17.59 2.73
C MET A 340 3.03 18.33 3.53
N GLU A 341 2.95 19.65 3.40
CA GLU A 341 1.91 20.44 4.07
C GLU A 341 0.52 20.17 3.48
N ALA A 342 0.40 20.13 2.15
CA ALA A 342 -0.85 19.78 1.49
C ALA A 342 -1.35 18.37 1.86
N ASN A 343 -0.43 17.39 2.00
CA ASN A 343 -0.79 16.05 2.47
C ASN A 343 -1.29 16.02 3.92
N LYS A 344 -0.83 16.93 4.80
CA LYS A 344 -1.38 17.03 6.17
C LYS A 344 -2.81 17.58 6.15
N GLN A 345 -3.04 18.62 5.35
CA GLN A 345 -4.36 19.23 5.18
C GLN A 345 -5.36 18.22 4.60
N ALA A 346 -4.98 17.51 3.53
CA ALA A 346 -5.82 16.46 2.96
C ALA A 346 -6.08 15.33 3.95
N ALA A 347 -5.06 14.92 4.73
CA ALA A 347 -5.24 13.89 5.77
C ALA A 347 -6.23 14.32 6.88
N GLU A 348 -6.32 15.60 7.20
CA GLU A 348 -7.32 16.13 8.13
C GLU A 348 -8.74 15.99 7.58
N GLU A 349 -8.94 16.24 6.29
CA GLU A 349 -10.26 16.13 5.65
C GLU A 349 -10.70 14.67 5.41
N PHE A 350 -9.76 13.77 5.12
CA PHE A 350 -10.07 12.38 4.77
C PHE A 350 -10.13 11.42 5.97
N LEU A 351 -9.51 11.77 7.10
CA LEU A 351 -9.41 10.91 8.28
C LEU A 351 -10.11 11.48 9.53
N MET A 352 -10.94 12.52 9.36
CA MET A 352 -11.92 13.00 10.33
C MET A 352 -13.33 12.73 9.82
#